data_AF-A0A8T5RPI0-F1
#
_entry.id   AF-A0A8T5RPI0-F1
#
_cell.length_a   1.000
_cell.length_b   1.000
_cell.length_c   1.000
_cell.angle_alpha   90.00
_cell.angle_beta   90.00
_cell.angle_gamma   90.00
#
_symmetry.space_group_name_H-M   'P 1'
#
loop_
_entity.id
_entity.type
_entity.pdbx_description
1 polymer ?
#
loop_
_entity_poly.entity_id
_entity_poly.type
_entity_poly.pdbx_seq_one_letter_code
_entity_poly.pdbx_strand_id
1 'polypeptide(L)'
;MPTGIFLIKWDEVIGGVVYMRYPETLEIPDPIVQQITISHNFTESYIISEEKQWNSVSYYNENKEMIIVLVLSRYDAGNDFIPPQSSLLEEFNKELDKEITEEKLRIRLETLFKSSLDAYRTTEAVMTKLSNEVAQLRTKEYDFELKFGLIAKSDHLPVKSKILFLLAINDGLSLEDLKKSVKTSATWLRNVLETLLKNNVIGYNSQKDVYYIQI
;
A
#
# COMPACT_ATOMS: atom_id res chain seq x y z
N MET A 1 9.77 3.26 -6.14
CA MET A 1 11.08 2.67 -6.40
C MET A 1 12.10 3.74 -6.77
N PRO A 2 13.18 3.84 -6.00
CA PRO A 2 14.34 4.63 -6.37
C PRO A 2 14.95 4.13 -7.68
N THR A 3 15.24 5.06 -8.59
CA THR A 3 15.84 4.79 -9.92
C THR A 3 17.29 5.23 -9.98
N GLY A 4 17.70 6.12 -9.08
CA GLY A 4 19.08 6.54 -8.92
C GLY A 4 19.25 7.41 -7.68
N ILE A 5 20.50 7.75 -7.39
CA ILE A 5 20.89 8.67 -6.33
C ILE A 5 22.07 9.51 -6.81
N PHE A 6 22.11 10.78 -6.45
CA PHE A 6 23.24 11.64 -6.73
C PHE A 6 23.44 12.67 -5.63
N LEU A 7 24.64 13.22 -5.58
CA LEU A 7 25.03 14.29 -4.68
C LEU A 7 25.24 15.56 -5.48
N ILE A 8 24.70 16.67 -4.98
CA ILE A 8 24.99 18.01 -5.47
C ILE A 8 25.93 18.68 -4.48
N LYS A 9 27.01 19.26 -4.99
CA LYS A 9 27.92 20.12 -4.23
C LYS A 9 27.84 21.54 -4.79
N TRP A 10 27.99 22.54 -3.93
CA TRP A 10 28.08 23.92 -4.35
C TRP A 10 29.44 24.23 -4.98
N ASP A 11 29.43 24.87 -6.15
CA ASP A 11 30.58 25.47 -6.82
C ASP A 11 30.37 26.99 -6.93
N GLU A 12 31.38 27.79 -6.58
CA GLU A 12 31.27 29.25 -6.50
C GLU A 12 31.05 29.92 -7.87
N VAL A 13 31.37 29.24 -8.97
CA VAL A 13 31.31 29.80 -10.33
C VAL A 13 30.05 29.37 -11.07
N ILE A 14 29.66 28.11 -10.94
CA ILE A 14 28.56 27.50 -11.70
C ILE A 14 27.29 27.33 -10.85
N GLY A 15 27.42 27.34 -9.52
CA GLY A 15 26.36 26.99 -8.57
C GLY A 15 26.36 25.50 -8.25
N GLY A 16 25.19 24.90 -8.02
CA GLY A 16 25.08 23.47 -7.74
C GLY A 16 25.57 22.60 -8.91
N VAL A 17 26.50 21.69 -8.63
CA VAL A 17 27.04 20.71 -9.59
C VAL A 17 26.90 19.29 -9.06
N VAL A 18 26.63 18.34 -9.96
CA VAL A 18 26.57 16.92 -9.62
C VAL A 18 27.96 16.43 -9.27
N TYR A 19 28.19 16.15 -8.00
CA TYR A 19 29.48 15.68 -7.48
C TYR A 19 29.67 14.19 -7.72
N MET A 20 28.64 13.38 -7.44
CA MET A 20 28.65 11.94 -7.65
C MET A 20 27.25 11.46 -7.99
N ARG A 21 27.14 10.37 -8.75
CA ARG A 21 25.84 9.76 -9.10
C ARG A 21 25.95 8.25 -9.21
N TYR A 22 24.85 7.58 -8.93
CA TYR A 22 24.67 6.14 -9.12
C TYR A 22 23.25 5.86 -9.62
N PRO A 23 23.06 5.07 -10.69
CA PRO A 23 24.11 4.55 -11.58
C PRO A 23 24.85 5.66 -12.33
N GLU A 24 26.05 5.40 -12.84
CA GLU A 24 26.84 6.42 -13.57
C GLU A 24 26.15 6.90 -14.86
N THR A 25 25.22 6.10 -15.38
CA THR A 25 24.37 6.40 -16.55
C THR A 25 23.13 7.21 -16.18
N LEU A 26 22.94 7.60 -14.92
CA LEU A 26 21.79 8.40 -14.50
C LEU A 26 21.79 9.77 -15.20
N GLU A 27 20.81 9.96 -16.08
CA GLU A 27 20.56 11.23 -16.75
C GLU A 27 19.80 12.17 -15.80
N ILE A 28 20.35 13.37 -15.60
CA ILE A 28 19.75 14.42 -14.78
C ILE A 28 19.46 15.57 -15.74
N PRO A 29 18.18 15.85 -16.05
CA PRO A 29 17.84 16.88 -17.03
C PRO A 29 18.11 18.28 -16.47
N ASP A 30 18.52 19.20 -17.33
CA ASP A 30 18.58 20.62 -16.97
C ASP A 30 17.15 21.19 -16.91
N PRO A 31 16.80 22.07 -15.95
CA PRO A 31 17.66 22.67 -14.91
C PRO A 31 17.43 22.07 -13.51
N ILE A 32 17.22 20.76 -13.38
CA ILE A 32 16.82 20.11 -12.11
C ILE A 32 17.81 20.40 -10.98
N VAL A 33 19.12 20.35 -11.27
CA VAL A 33 20.17 20.56 -10.27
C VAL A 33 20.03 21.96 -9.64
N GLN A 34 19.83 22.98 -10.46
CA GLN A 34 19.69 24.35 -10.00
C GLN A 34 18.38 24.55 -9.23
N GLN A 35 17.28 23.97 -9.70
CA GLN A 35 15.99 24.03 -9.00
C GLN A 35 16.06 23.43 -7.60
N ILE A 36 16.63 22.22 -7.47
CA ILE A 36 16.81 21.55 -6.17
C ILE A 36 17.71 22.40 -5.27
N THR A 37 18.80 22.92 -5.82
CA THR A 37 19.76 23.74 -5.05
C THR A 37 19.11 25.01 -4.50
N ILE A 38 18.35 25.73 -5.32
CA ILE A 38 17.59 26.92 -4.91
C ILE A 38 16.54 26.56 -3.85
N SER A 39 15.89 25.41 -3.99
CA SER A 39 14.79 25.01 -3.10
C SER A 39 15.25 24.78 -1.65
N HIS A 40 16.44 24.20 -1.45
CA HIS A 40 16.98 23.96 -0.11
C HIS A 40 17.46 25.23 0.60
N ASN A 41 17.85 26.27 -0.16
CA ASN A 41 18.32 27.55 0.39
C ASN A 41 19.34 27.41 1.54
N PHE A 42 20.28 26.46 1.39
CA PHE A 42 21.34 26.16 2.37
C PHE A 42 20.84 25.87 3.79
N THR A 43 19.64 25.29 3.94
CA THR A 43 19.08 24.90 5.24
C THR A 43 18.70 23.42 5.23
N GLU A 44 18.99 22.68 6.31
CA GLU A 44 18.61 21.27 6.44
C GLU A 44 17.09 21.12 6.26
N SER A 45 16.71 20.42 5.19
CA SER A 45 15.31 20.24 4.83
C SER A 45 15.16 19.06 3.90
N TYR A 46 14.00 18.40 3.98
CA TYR A 46 13.56 17.45 2.96
C TYR A 46 12.70 18.17 1.93
N ILE A 47 12.99 17.94 0.66
CA ILE A 47 12.23 18.54 -0.45
C ILE A 47 11.80 17.45 -1.41
N ILE A 48 10.52 17.45 -1.77
CA ILE A 48 9.98 16.64 -2.85
C ILE A 48 9.92 17.52 -4.10
N SER A 49 10.49 17.03 -5.20
CA SER A 49 10.44 17.70 -6.49
C SER A 49 9.75 16.80 -7.51
N GLU A 50 8.53 17.17 -7.87
CA GLU A 50 7.69 16.47 -8.86
C GLU A 50 7.45 17.35 -10.08
N GLU A 51 8.04 16.97 -11.21
CA GLU A 51 7.89 17.61 -12.51
C GLU A 51 7.42 16.60 -13.55
N LYS A 52 7.02 17.05 -14.75
CA LYS A 52 6.48 16.17 -15.80
C LYS A 52 7.36 14.97 -16.14
N GLN A 53 8.68 15.12 -16.06
CA GLN A 53 9.68 14.10 -16.39
C GLN A 53 10.68 13.85 -15.25
N TRP A 54 10.37 14.31 -14.04
CA TRP A 54 11.28 14.19 -12.91
C TRP A 54 10.52 13.97 -11.61
N ASN A 55 11.01 13.06 -10.77
CA ASN A 55 10.49 12.84 -9.44
C ASN A 55 11.68 12.53 -8.52
N SER A 56 11.85 13.31 -7.46
CA SER A 56 12.94 13.08 -6.51
C SER A 56 12.59 13.56 -5.11
N VAL A 57 13.29 12.98 -4.15
CA VAL A 57 13.36 13.50 -2.78
C VAL A 57 14.81 13.87 -2.49
N SER A 58 15.01 15.07 -1.95
CA SER A 58 16.33 15.57 -1.63
C SER A 58 16.44 16.00 -0.17
N TYR A 59 17.65 15.90 0.38
CA TYR A 59 18.00 16.33 1.72
C TYR A 59 19.29 17.16 1.68
N TYR A 60 19.30 18.32 2.30
CA TYR A 60 20.51 19.13 2.45
C TYR A 60 21.24 18.80 3.75
N ASN A 61 22.51 18.42 3.65
CA ASN A 61 23.43 18.24 4.77
C ASN A 61 24.23 19.54 4.96
N GLU A 62 23.99 20.25 6.07
CA GLU A 62 24.68 21.50 6.39
C GLU A 62 26.17 21.27 6.71
N ASN A 63 26.54 20.17 7.38
CA ASN A 63 27.92 19.90 7.81
C ASN A 63 28.90 19.75 6.64
N LYS A 64 28.44 19.16 5.53
CA LYS A 64 29.23 18.90 4.33
C LYS A 64 28.90 19.87 3.20
N GLU A 65 27.88 20.71 3.39
CA GLU A 65 27.33 21.61 2.37
C GLU A 65 26.98 20.87 1.07
N MET A 66 26.31 19.72 1.19
CA MET A 66 25.92 18.88 0.06
C MET A 66 24.43 18.53 0.10
N ILE A 67 23.82 18.38 -1.08
CA ILE A 67 22.45 17.88 -1.21
C ILE A 67 22.50 16.43 -1.67
N ILE A 68 21.86 15.54 -0.92
CA ILE A 68 21.63 14.16 -1.29
C ILE A 68 20.31 14.11 -2.05
N VAL A 69 20.30 13.57 -3.26
CA VAL A 69 19.08 13.49 -4.10
C VAL A 69 18.81 12.03 -4.46
N LEU A 70 17.67 11.52 -4.02
CA LEU A 70 17.14 10.22 -4.40
C LEU A 70 16.13 10.40 -5.53
N VAL A 71 16.45 9.87 -6.71
CA VAL A 71 15.56 9.88 -7.88
C VAL A 71 14.56 8.74 -7.76
N LEU A 72 13.29 9.04 -7.97
CA LEU A 72 12.18 8.09 -7.87
C LEU A 72 11.59 7.82 -9.26
N SER A 73 10.81 6.74 -9.36
CA SER A 73 9.99 6.55 -10.57
C SER A 73 8.84 7.56 -10.57
N ARG A 74 8.30 7.85 -11.75
CA ARG A 74 7.23 8.85 -11.94
C ARG A 74 5.95 8.55 -11.15
N TYR A 75 5.73 7.29 -10.75
CA TYR A 75 4.50 6.86 -10.08
C TYR A 75 4.63 6.75 -8.57
N ASP A 76 5.83 6.98 -8.02
CA ASP A 76 6.07 6.90 -6.59
C ASP A 76 5.73 8.19 -5.87
N ALA A 77 5.16 8.07 -4.67
CA ALA A 77 4.95 9.22 -3.80
C ALA A 77 6.24 9.56 -3.06
N GLY A 78 6.75 10.79 -3.21
CA GLY A 78 7.96 11.24 -2.50
C GLY A 78 7.86 11.11 -0.97
N ASN A 79 6.66 11.25 -0.41
CA ASN A 79 6.41 11.11 1.03
C ASN A 79 6.80 9.74 1.60
N ASP A 80 6.75 8.67 0.80
CA ASP A 80 7.13 7.32 1.25
C ASP A 80 8.65 7.18 1.47
N PHE A 81 9.43 8.16 1.04
CA PHE A 81 10.89 8.20 1.10
C PHE A 81 11.43 9.22 2.11
N ILE A 82 10.54 9.86 2.86
CA ILE A 82 10.85 10.79 3.96
C ILE A 82 10.56 10.09 5.30
N PRO A 83 11.26 10.45 6.40
CA PRO A 83 10.91 9.98 7.73
C PRO A 83 9.48 10.38 8.14
N PRO A 84 8.75 9.54 8.90
CA PRO A 84 9.14 8.25 9.48
C PRO A 84 9.00 7.03 8.55
N GLN A 85 8.55 7.20 7.31
CA GLN A 85 8.21 6.09 6.41
C GLN A 85 9.47 5.39 5.85
N SER A 86 10.55 6.13 5.66
CA SER A 86 11.84 5.60 5.20
C SER A 86 13.00 6.28 5.91
N SER A 87 13.98 5.49 6.35
CA SER A 87 15.25 5.96 6.92
C SER A 87 16.33 6.15 5.87
N LEU A 88 16.02 5.95 4.58
CA LEU A 88 17.03 5.84 3.54
C LEU A 88 17.93 7.08 3.43
N LEU A 89 17.33 8.26 3.29
CA LEU A 89 18.08 9.51 3.19
C LEU A 89 18.83 9.85 4.49
N GLU A 90 18.27 9.51 5.66
CA GLU A 90 18.96 9.68 6.94
C GLU A 90 20.20 8.77 7.06
N GLU A 91 20.11 7.52 6.60
CA GLU A 91 21.23 6.58 6.59
C GLU A 91 22.34 7.07 5.65
N PHE A 92 21.97 7.57 4.47
CA PHE A 92 22.93 8.23 3.58
C PHE A 92 23.57 9.45 4.25
N ASN A 93 22.76 10.29 4.91
CA ASN A 93 23.24 11.48 5.59
C ASN A 93 24.27 11.15 6.68
N LYS A 94 23.99 10.13 7.50
CA LYS A 94 24.91 9.65 8.55
C LYS A 94 26.22 9.10 7.99
N GLU A 95 26.20 8.48 6.82
CA GLU A 95 27.44 8.03 6.16
C GLU A 95 28.21 9.20 5.55
N LEU A 96 27.52 10.21 5.02
CA LEU A 96 28.12 11.43 4.47
C LEU A 96 28.90 12.21 5.54
N ASP A 97 28.39 12.27 6.77
CA ASP A 97 29.04 12.97 7.88
C ASP A 97 30.36 12.34 8.34
N LYS A 98 30.59 11.05 8.05
CA LYS A 98 31.82 10.37 8.43
C LYS A 98 33.02 10.91 7.64
N GLU A 99 34.19 10.98 8.28
CA GLU A 99 35.44 11.30 7.57
C GLU A 99 35.90 10.10 6.72
N ILE A 100 35.33 9.98 5.53
CA ILE A 100 35.65 8.94 4.56
C ILE A 100 36.23 9.52 3.29
N THR A 101 37.10 8.76 2.64
CA THR A 101 37.66 9.13 1.33
C THR A 101 36.59 9.08 0.25
N GLU A 102 36.74 9.86 -0.82
CA GLU A 102 35.78 9.91 -1.94
C GLU A 102 35.45 8.53 -2.52
N GLU A 103 36.47 7.70 -2.72
CA GLU A 103 36.29 6.32 -3.20
C GLU A 103 35.42 5.47 -2.26
N LYS A 104 35.63 5.62 -0.94
CA LYS A 104 34.82 4.89 0.05
C LYS A 104 33.39 5.43 0.10
N LEU A 105 33.20 6.74 -0.03
CA LEU A 105 31.88 7.35 -0.10
C LEU A 105 31.11 6.84 -1.32
N ARG A 106 31.76 6.75 -2.50
CA ARG A 106 31.15 6.18 -3.72
C ARG A 106 30.70 4.73 -3.52
N ILE A 107 31.58 3.86 -3.03
CA ILE A 107 31.25 2.45 -2.75
C ILE A 107 30.09 2.34 -1.76
N ARG A 108 30.11 3.17 -0.71
CA ARG A 108 29.07 3.16 0.32
C ARG A 108 27.72 3.61 -0.24
N LEU A 109 27.73 4.63 -1.09
CA LEU A 109 26.55 5.21 -1.71
C LEU A 109 25.89 4.20 -2.66
N GLU A 110 26.68 3.51 -3.48
CA GLU A 110 26.22 2.39 -4.30
C GLU A 110 25.65 1.24 -3.46
N THR A 111 26.35 0.86 -2.39
CA THR A 111 25.93 -0.26 -1.53
C THR A 111 24.59 0.01 -0.89
N LEU A 112 24.43 1.18 -0.27
CA LEU A 112 23.18 1.59 0.36
C LEU A 112 22.03 1.65 -0.66
N PHE A 113 22.26 2.25 -1.83
CA PHE A 113 21.24 2.33 -2.87
C PHE A 113 20.77 0.95 -3.32
N LYS A 114 21.70 0.01 -3.57
CA LYS A 114 21.36 -1.37 -3.94
C LYS A 114 20.60 -2.10 -2.84
N SER A 115 21.07 -2.03 -1.60
CA SER A 115 20.40 -2.69 -0.47
C SER A 115 18.97 -2.18 -0.29
N SER A 116 18.76 -0.89 -0.45
CA SER A 116 17.42 -0.30 -0.35
C SER A 116 16.54 -0.68 -1.54
N LEU A 117 17.09 -0.71 -2.75
CA LEU A 117 16.36 -1.20 -3.93
C LEU A 117 15.88 -2.64 -3.75
N ASP A 118 16.72 -3.53 -3.20
CA ASP A 118 16.35 -4.92 -2.95
C ASP A 118 15.27 -5.05 -1.86
N ALA A 119 15.32 -4.23 -0.81
CA ALA A 119 14.27 -4.15 0.19
C ALA A 119 12.93 -3.69 -0.42
N TYR A 120 12.93 -2.62 -1.22
CA TYR A 120 11.73 -2.13 -1.90
C TYR A 120 11.15 -3.15 -2.88
N ARG A 121 11.99 -3.83 -3.67
CA ARG A 121 11.58 -4.92 -4.57
C ARG A 121 10.95 -6.08 -3.81
N THR A 122 11.51 -6.44 -2.66
CA THR A 122 10.96 -7.49 -1.80
C THR A 122 9.57 -7.09 -1.28
N THR A 123 9.42 -5.86 -0.81
CA THR A 123 8.11 -5.34 -0.35
C THR A 123 7.08 -5.32 -1.48
N GLU A 124 7.45 -4.87 -2.69
CA GLU A 124 6.55 -4.88 -3.85
C GLU A 124 6.13 -6.30 -4.24
N ALA A 125 7.06 -7.26 -4.22
CA ALA A 125 6.75 -8.66 -4.51
C ALA A 125 5.76 -9.24 -3.48
N VAL A 126 5.94 -8.91 -2.19
CA VAL A 126 5.01 -9.30 -1.12
C VAL A 126 3.63 -8.65 -1.33
N MET A 127 3.59 -7.35 -1.63
CA MET A 127 2.35 -6.61 -1.90
C MET A 127 1.59 -7.19 -3.11
N THR A 128 2.31 -7.53 -4.17
CA THR A 128 1.74 -8.14 -5.37
C THR A 128 1.18 -9.52 -5.06
N LYS A 129 1.91 -10.34 -4.29
CA LYS A 129 1.44 -11.65 -3.86
C LYS A 129 0.18 -11.55 -3.01
N LEU A 130 0.15 -10.64 -2.04
CA LEU A 130 -1.02 -10.40 -1.20
C LEU A 130 -2.22 -9.92 -2.04
N SER A 131 -2.00 -9.01 -2.99
CA SER A 131 -3.05 -8.52 -3.88
C SER A 131 -3.64 -9.64 -4.74
N ASN A 132 -2.80 -10.53 -5.26
CA ASN A 132 -3.23 -11.71 -6.01
C ASN A 132 -3.99 -12.70 -5.12
N GLU A 133 -3.53 -12.95 -3.89
CA GLU A 133 -4.23 -13.80 -2.92
C GLU A 133 -5.60 -13.23 -2.56
N VAL A 134 -5.71 -11.92 -2.33
CA VAL A 134 -6.99 -11.24 -2.09
C VAL A 134 -7.91 -11.37 -3.30
N ALA A 135 -7.41 -11.17 -4.52
CA ALA A 135 -8.21 -11.34 -5.74
C ALA A 135 -8.72 -12.78 -5.89
N GLN A 136 -7.87 -13.79 -5.60
CA GLN A 136 -8.27 -15.20 -5.59
C GLN A 136 -9.32 -15.50 -4.52
N LEU A 137 -9.18 -14.93 -3.31
CA LEU A 137 -10.17 -15.08 -2.24
C LEU A 137 -11.51 -14.46 -2.61
N ARG A 138 -11.51 -13.26 -3.19
CA ARG A 138 -12.73 -12.60 -3.70
C ARG A 138 -13.41 -13.42 -4.80
N THR A 139 -12.63 -14.04 -5.68
CA THR A 139 -13.16 -14.90 -6.73
C THR A 139 -13.81 -16.16 -6.12
N LYS A 140 -13.16 -16.78 -5.13
CA LYS A 140 -13.72 -17.92 -4.39
C LYS A 140 -14.98 -17.56 -3.62
N GLU A 141 -15.00 -16.40 -2.96
CA GLU A 141 -16.17 -15.85 -2.26
C GLU A 141 -17.35 -15.73 -3.22
N TYR A 142 -17.15 -15.07 -4.36
CA TYR A 142 -18.17 -14.95 -5.42
C TYR A 142 -18.65 -16.32 -5.95
N ASP A 143 -17.73 -17.26 -6.18
CA ASP A 143 -18.10 -18.62 -6.60
C ASP A 143 -18.97 -19.33 -5.55
N PHE A 144 -18.67 -19.14 -4.26
CA PHE A 144 -19.49 -19.67 -3.17
C PHE A 144 -20.85 -18.99 -3.08
N GLU A 145 -20.92 -17.67 -3.24
CA GLU A 145 -22.17 -16.91 -3.30
C GLU A 145 -23.08 -17.45 -4.42
N LEU A 146 -22.54 -17.66 -5.62
CA LEU A 146 -23.27 -18.24 -6.74
C LEU A 146 -23.76 -19.66 -6.44
N LYS A 147 -22.89 -20.54 -5.94
CA LYS A 147 -23.22 -21.94 -5.62
C LYS A 147 -24.30 -22.02 -4.54
N PHE A 148 -24.14 -21.28 -3.44
CA PHE A 148 -25.12 -21.25 -2.35
C PHE A 148 -26.42 -20.56 -2.77
N GLY A 149 -26.37 -19.54 -3.63
CA GLY A 149 -27.56 -18.93 -4.22
C GLY A 149 -28.37 -19.90 -5.08
N LEU A 150 -27.70 -20.74 -5.88
CA LEU A 150 -28.35 -21.81 -6.65
C LEU A 150 -28.97 -22.87 -5.73
N ILE A 151 -28.22 -23.30 -4.71
CA ILE A 151 -28.66 -24.28 -3.72
C ILE A 151 -29.89 -23.77 -2.97
N ALA A 152 -29.88 -22.52 -2.47
CA ALA A 152 -31.00 -21.92 -1.74
C ALA A 152 -32.28 -21.83 -2.58
N LYS A 153 -32.17 -21.68 -3.90
CA LYS A 153 -33.31 -21.66 -4.83
C LYS A 153 -33.84 -23.05 -5.20
N SER A 154 -33.12 -24.13 -4.90
CA SER A 154 -33.53 -25.50 -5.21
C SER A 154 -34.76 -25.94 -4.42
N ASP A 155 -35.71 -26.61 -5.06
CA ASP A 155 -36.93 -27.11 -4.39
C ASP A 155 -36.69 -28.32 -3.48
N HIS A 156 -35.51 -28.94 -3.56
CA HIS A 156 -35.17 -30.14 -2.80
C HIS A 156 -34.72 -29.88 -1.36
N LEU A 157 -34.52 -28.61 -0.97
CA LEU A 157 -34.02 -28.26 0.36
C LEU A 157 -35.14 -27.87 1.33
N PRO A 158 -35.07 -28.34 2.59
CA PRO A 158 -35.92 -27.83 3.65
C PRO A 158 -35.74 -26.32 3.87
N VAL A 159 -36.81 -25.65 4.31
CA VAL A 159 -36.84 -24.21 4.63
C VAL A 159 -35.68 -23.80 5.55
N LYS A 160 -35.39 -24.60 6.58
CA LYS A 160 -34.27 -24.38 7.50
C LYS A 160 -32.93 -24.29 6.78
N SER A 161 -32.63 -25.23 5.88
CA SER A 161 -31.38 -25.26 5.12
C SER A 161 -31.27 -24.06 4.17
N LYS A 162 -32.37 -23.67 3.52
CA LYS A 162 -32.40 -22.48 2.65
C LYS A 162 -32.06 -21.20 3.41
N ILE A 163 -32.61 -21.02 4.60
CA ILE A 163 -32.31 -19.87 5.47
C ILE A 163 -30.82 -19.86 5.84
N LEU A 164 -30.24 -21.00 6.21
CA LEU A 164 -28.82 -21.07 6.55
C LEU A 164 -27.90 -20.74 5.36
N PHE A 165 -28.20 -21.24 4.16
CA PHE A 165 -27.43 -20.87 2.97
C PHE A 165 -27.55 -19.38 2.63
N LEU A 166 -28.75 -18.81 2.78
CA LEU A 166 -28.97 -17.37 2.57
C LEU A 166 -28.21 -16.52 3.59
N LEU A 167 -28.16 -16.92 4.85
CA LEU A 167 -27.40 -16.23 5.89
C LEU A 167 -25.88 -16.51 5.82
N ALA A 168 -25.45 -17.55 5.10
CA ALA A 168 -24.03 -17.84 4.89
C ALA A 168 -23.40 -16.98 3.80
N ILE A 169 -24.21 -16.46 2.87
CA ILE A 169 -23.78 -15.56 1.79
C ILE A 169 -24.12 -14.09 2.06
N ASN A 170 -24.92 -13.81 3.09
CA ASN A 170 -25.29 -12.45 3.47
C ASN A 170 -24.93 -12.23 4.93
N ASP A 171 -24.19 -11.17 5.24
CA ASP A 171 -23.80 -10.80 6.62
C ASP A 171 -25.00 -10.61 7.56
N GLY A 172 -26.18 -10.34 7.02
CA GLY A 172 -27.44 -10.45 7.72
C GLY A 172 -28.64 -10.20 6.82
N LEU A 173 -29.79 -10.79 7.16
CA LEU A 173 -31.03 -10.63 6.40
C LEU A 173 -32.19 -10.26 7.32
N SER A 174 -33.04 -9.34 6.88
CA SER A 174 -34.29 -9.02 7.57
C SER A 174 -35.33 -10.13 7.39
N LEU A 175 -36.39 -10.11 8.21
CA LEU A 175 -37.51 -11.04 8.05
C LEU A 175 -38.16 -10.91 6.66
N GLU A 176 -38.28 -9.69 6.13
CA GLU A 176 -38.90 -9.43 4.83
C GLU A 176 -38.02 -9.95 3.67
N ASP A 177 -36.69 -9.85 3.78
CA ASP A 177 -35.77 -10.38 2.77
C ASP A 177 -35.81 -11.91 2.72
N LEU A 178 -35.86 -12.55 3.89
CA LEU A 178 -36.03 -14.00 4.01
C LEU A 178 -37.37 -14.46 3.44
N LYS A 179 -38.45 -13.71 3.70
CA LYS A 179 -39.79 -14.02 3.17
C LYS A 179 -39.88 -13.90 1.65
N LYS A 180 -39.21 -12.91 1.06
CA LYS A 180 -39.11 -12.78 -0.42
C LYS A 180 -38.32 -13.93 -1.03
N SER A 181 -37.29 -14.40 -0.34
CA SER A 181 -36.34 -15.39 -0.86
C SER A 181 -36.78 -16.84 -0.65
N VAL A 182 -37.58 -17.11 0.40
CA VAL A 182 -38.04 -18.45 0.75
C VAL A 182 -39.56 -18.53 0.63
N LYS A 183 -40.05 -19.33 -0.34
CA LYS A 183 -41.49 -19.56 -0.57
C LYS A 183 -42.12 -20.37 0.57
N THR A 184 -42.50 -19.71 1.66
CA THR A 184 -43.19 -20.32 2.79
C THR A 184 -44.12 -19.32 3.49
N SER A 185 -44.98 -19.78 4.40
CA SER A 185 -45.86 -18.89 5.15
C SER A 185 -45.06 -18.10 6.20
N ALA A 186 -45.48 -16.87 6.49
CA ALA A 186 -44.81 -16.02 7.47
C ALA A 186 -44.77 -16.66 8.87
N THR A 187 -45.83 -17.36 9.26
CA THR A 187 -45.91 -18.10 10.52
C THR A 187 -44.89 -19.23 10.58
N TRP A 188 -44.75 -19.99 9.48
CA TRP A 188 -43.77 -21.07 9.42
C TRP A 188 -42.33 -20.55 9.45
N LEU A 189 -42.05 -19.47 8.71
CA LEU A 189 -40.74 -18.83 8.71
C LEU A 189 -40.33 -18.37 10.13
N ARG A 190 -41.24 -17.74 10.87
CA ARG A 190 -41.00 -17.31 12.26
C ARG A 190 -40.68 -18.50 13.18
N ASN A 191 -41.46 -19.57 13.09
CA ASN A 191 -41.21 -20.78 13.91
C ASN A 191 -39.82 -21.38 13.63
N VAL A 192 -39.39 -21.39 12.36
CA VAL A 192 -38.05 -21.88 12.00
C VAL A 192 -36.96 -20.95 12.54
N LEU A 193 -37.13 -19.64 12.44
CA LEU A 193 -36.17 -18.66 12.97
C LEU A 193 -36.07 -18.72 14.50
N GLU A 194 -37.19 -18.82 15.21
CA GLU A 194 -37.21 -19.03 16.67
C GLU A 194 -36.50 -20.31 17.07
N THR A 195 -36.69 -21.39 16.30
CA THR A 195 -36.00 -22.66 16.52
C THR A 195 -34.50 -22.52 16.29
N LEU A 196 -34.07 -21.79 15.26
CA LEU A 196 -32.66 -21.55 14.96
C LEU A 196 -32.00 -20.65 16.03
N LEU A 197 -32.69 -19.62 16.50
CA LEU A 197 -32.26 -18.76 17.60
C LEU A 197 -32.12 -19.55 18.91
N LYS A 198 -33.13 -20.35 19.27
CA LYS A 198 -33.10 -21.18 20.49
C LYS A 198 -31.93 -22.17 20.50
N ASN A 199 -31.54 -22.65 19.32
CA ASN A 199 -30.42 -23.56 19.16
C ASN A 199 -29.06 -22.84 18.98
N ASN A 200 -29.00 -21.51 19.09
CA ASN A 200 -27.81 -20.68 18.90
C ASN A 200 -27.11 -20.90 17.55
N VAL A 201 -27.88 -21.22 16.51
CA VAL A 201 -27.35 -21.37 15.14
C VAL A 201 -27.32 -20.02 14.42
N ILE A 202 -28.27 -19.15 14.74
CA ILE A 202 -28.36 -17.79 14.21
C ILE A 202 -28.49 -16.81 15.38
N GLY A 203 -27.98 -15.61 15.19
CA GLY A 203 -28.23 -14.46 16.06
C GLY A 203 -29.24 -13.50 15.44
N TYR A 204 -29.70 -12.54 16.25
CA TYR A 204 -30.53 -11.44 15.79
C TYR A 204 -29.96 -10.11 16.31
N ASN A 205 -29.70 -9.18 15.41
CA ASN A 205 -29.20 -7.85 15.73
C ASN A 205 -30.39 -6.87 15.77
N SER A 206 -30.77 -6.44 16.98
CA SER A 206 -31.90 -5.54 17.19
C SER A 206 -31.69 -4.11 16.70
N GLN A 207 -30.44 -3.66 16.52
CA GLN A 207 -30.15 -2.32 16.00
C GLN A 207 -30.35 -2.25 14.48
N LYS A 208 -30.05 -3.35 13.78
CA LYS A 208 -30.13 -3.44 12.32
C LYS A 208 -31.38 -4.19 11.83
N ASP A 209 -32.13 -4.82 12.73
CA ASP A 209 -33.28 -5.67 12.43
C ASP A 209 -32.95 -6.81 11.44
N VAL A 210 -31.83 -7.50 11.70
CA VAL A 210 -31.35 -8.59 10.83
C VAL A 210 -30.96 -9.84 11.61
N TYR A 211 -31.22 -10.99 11.00
CA TYR A 211 -30.70 -12.29 11.42
C TYR A 211 -29.35 -12.54 10.77
N TYR A 212 -28.44 -13.23 11.47
CA TYR A 212 -27.10 -13.56 10.97
C TYR A 212 -26.66 -14.95 11.47
N ILE A 213 -25.72 -15.61 10.80
CA ILE A 213 -25.14 -16.86 11.32
C ILE A 213 -24.28 -16.54 12.54
N GLN A 214 -24.55 -17.24 13.65
CA GLN A 214 -23.73 -17.14 14.84
C GLN A 214 -22.50 -18.03 14.67
N ILE A 215 -21.32 -17.42 14.51
CA ILE A 215 -20.00 -18.08 14.45
C ILE A 215 -19.34 -18.00 15.83
#